data_AF-A0A1Q6CMK3-F1
#
_entry.id   AF-A0A1Q6CMK3-F1
#
_cell.length_a   1.000
_cell.length_b   1.000
_cell.length_c   1.000
_cell.angle_alpha   90.00
_cell.angle_beta   90.00
_cell.angle_gamma   90.00
#
_symmetry.space_group_name_H-M   'P 1'
#
loop_
_entity.id
_entity.type
_entity.pdbx_description
1 polymer ?
#
loop_
_entity_poly.entity_id
_entity_poly.type
_entity_poly.pdbx_seq_one_letter_code
_entity_poly.pdbx_strand_id
1 'polypeptide(L)'
;MRLALLALTVGCISVGSQTFAFESVSSGYNSVESLELQLSDKEAEYSAFINTLNSLNEQFNAETEKLALLRSRGDELKKARALALLNMNEQYEALVDNPEQDIAQAQTAYRQAIQNQKQNKDDIKNTVSLITSLKKQLADANLQRFTLANAREALVEEIRISRVKRLQKEFDKQDQIQTSQSVACDAQETLKQCITRSNQLAKQKASKQFVDGLFADATESNKISQNKDNSAAQVRLLNHKVESGEFSGQGNYSTTVTVELQGSLPNAEACKLLELSTRYCTYDKEHAQIAPVNVDAGNTITLNDEGVMYELTIRSDQYDDEVFIDGVSYGSTKLSVMLSAGLHDIVITKPGYLDHQEQVRLNKNKTVKAELVKSAINFANGEPVQDILPGDELGPELIGVPSGRFQMGDLKGAGLSNEKPARGEEILRPFAIAQHQITVGDFKRFVKATNYVTEAESENGCAAFIDGKPAYNSVLNWRNPGFKQDDEHPVVCVSDNDAKAYLAWLTKQTDRTYRLPTEKEWEYVARAGSVDNYWWGSDIGNGRANCAYCGSKWSNVSTSPIKSFRPNRLGLYDTVGNVWELTNGEKVVARGGSWNFAPKLARTSVRLELAPGFRSNYVGFRVLREN
;
A
#
# COMPACT_ATOMS: atom_id res chain seq x y z
N MET A 1 33.27 61.20 -31.38
CA MET A 1 33.98 60.83 -30.14
C MET A 1 33.87 59.32 -29.99
N ARG A 2 34.98 58.65 -29.68
CA ARG A 2 35.27 57.23 -29.97
C ARG A 2 34.32 56.23 -29.30
N LEU A 3 33.85 55.25 -30.09
CA LEU A 3 33.30 53.97 -29.63
C LEU A 3 34.43 53.12 -29.05
N ALA A 4 34.28 52.66 -27.81
CA ALA A 4 35.18 51.68 -27.18
C ALA A 4 34.58 50.28 -27.34
N LEU A 5 35.28 49.42 -28.10
CA LEU A 5 35.07 47.97 -28.12
C LEU A 5 35.53 47.38 -26.79
N LEU A 6 34.67 46.59 -26.13
CA LEU A 6 35.06 45.64 -25.09
C LEU A 6 35.21 44.26 -25.75
N ALA A 7 36.44 43.78 -25.83
CA ALA A 7 36.78 42.44 -26.26
C ALA A 7 36.52 41.46 -25.10
N LEU A 8 35.63 40.50 -25.31
CA LEU A 8 35.49 39.31 -24.46
C LEU A 8 36.21 38.15 -25.18
N THR A 9 37.28 37.69 -24.55
CA THR A 9 38.09 36.55 -24.97
C THR A 9 37.29 35.27 -24.86
N VAL A 10 36.98 34.66 -26.00
CA VAL A 10 36.46 33.29 -26.10
C VAL A 10 37.62 32.33 -25.86
N GLY A 11 37.64 31.70 -24.68
CA GLY A 11 38.49 30.55 -24.41
C GLY A 11 37.92 29.31 -25.10
N CYS A 12 38.61 28.82 -26.13
CA CYS A 12 38.41 27.49 -26.67
C CYS A 12 38.66 26.45 -25.58
N ILE A 13 37.62 25.74 -25.14
CA ILE A 13 37.77 24.45 -24.47
C ILE A 13 37.38 23.40 -25.50
N SER A 14 38.36 22.57 -25.85
CA SER A 14 38.24 21.41 -26.70
C SER A 14 37.15 20.47 -26.21
N VAL A 15 36.15 20.23 -27.06
CA VAL A 15 35.19 19.14 -26.87
C VAL A 15 35.93 17.83 -27.15
N GLY A 16 36.48 17.24 -26.09
CA GLY A 16 36.84 15.84 -26.08
C GLY A 16 35.57 15.03 -26.15
N SER A 17 35.36 14.31 -27.25
CA SER A 17 34.33 13.29 -27.39
C SER A 17 34.57 12.19 -26.37
N GLN A 18 33.96 12.31 -25.19
CA GLN A 18 33.79 11.18 -24.29
C GLN A 18 32.60 10.38 -24.82
N THR A 19 32.92 9.31 -25.53
CA THR A 19 32.05 8.15 -25.63
C THR A 19 31.78 7.67 -24.20
N PHE A 20 30.63 8.02 -23.64
CA PHE A 20 30.18 7.41 -22.40
C PHE A 20 29.91 5.94 -22.71
N ALA A 21 30.82 5.08 -22.26
CA ALA A 21 30.56 3.68 -22.14
C ALA A 21 29.28 3.52 -21.31
N PHE A 22 28.33 2.74 -21.82
CA PHE A 22 27.30 2.14 -20.98
C PHE A 22 28.02 1.40 -19.86
N GLU A 23 28.07 2.00 -18.66
CA GLU A 23 28.32 1.24 -17.45
C GLU A 23 27.16 0.27 -17.33
N SER A 24 27.44 -0.99 -17.64
CA SER A 24 26.62 -2.12 -17.22
C SER A 24 26.29 -1.94 -15.74
N VAL A 25 25.00 -1.88 -15.41
CA VAL A 25 24.50 -1.98 -14.04
C VAL A 25 25.14 -3.22 -13.41
N SER A 26 26.16 -3.01 -12.59
CA SER A 26 26.78 -4.11 -11.88
C SER A 26 25.73 -4.66 -10.94
N SER A 27 25.43 -5.95 -11.08
CA SER A 27 24.61 -6.75 -10.18
C SER A 27 25.31 -6.98 -8.83
N GLY A 28 25.84 -5.91 -8.23
CA GLY A 28 26.37 -5.92 -6.87
C GLY A 28 25.19 -5.86 -5.92
N TYR A 29 24.86 -6.98 -5.29
CA TYR A 29 23.99 -6.95 -4.12
C TYR A 29 24.63 -5.99 -3.11
N ASN A 30 23.98 -4.86 -2.84
CA ASN A 30 24.34 -3.98 -1.72
C ASN A 30 24.38 -4.84 -0.46
N SER A 31 25.49 -4.79 0.29
CA SER A 31 25.57 -5.52 1.55
C SER A 31 24.49 -5.00 2.51
N VAL A 32 24.05 -5.83 3.45
CA VAL A 32 23.04 -5.42 4.45
C VAL A 32 23.49 -4.16 5.17
N GLU A 33 24.78 -4.06 5.50
CA GLU A 33 25.38 -2.92 6.18
C GLU A 33 25.30 -1.65 5.33
N SER A 34 25.55 -1.75 4.02
CA SER A 34 25.40 -0.60 3.11
C SER A 34 23.96 -0.12 2.97
N LEU A 35 22.99 -1.05 2.99
CA LEU A 35 21.56 -0.72 2.97
C LEU A 35 21.10 -0.09 4.28
N GLU A 36 21.62 -0.55 5.42
CA GLU A 36 21.35 0.02 6.75
C GLU A 36 21.88 1.46 6.86
N LEU A 37 23.06 1.75 6.30
CA LEU A 37 23.58 3.12 6.20
C LEU A 37 22.67 4.01 5.34
N GLN A 38 22.25 3.53 4.17
CA GLN A 38 21.31 4.25 3.32
C GLN A 38 19.96 4.49 4.01
N LEU A 39 19.48 3.52 4.78
CA LEU A 39 18.25 3.65 5.56
C LEU A 39 18.39 4.75 6.62
N SER A 40 19.50 4.76 7.37
CA SER A 40 19.80 5.79 8.36
C SER A 40 19.85 7.19 7.74
N ASP A 41 20.51 7.34 6.59
CA ASP A 41 20.57 8.62 5.87
C ASP A 41 19.17 9.08 5.42
N LYS A 42 18.35 8.15 4.92
CA LYS A 42 16.96 8.44 4.53
C LYS A 42 16.05 8.75 5.70
N GLU A 43 16.28 8.16 6.86
CA GLU A 43 15.57 8.48 8.10
C GLU A 43 15.90 9.90 8.59
N ALA A 44 17.17 10.31 8.50
CA ALA A 44 17.60 11.67 8.79
C ALA A 44 16.97 12.68 7.81
N GLU A 45 17.01 12.40 6.50
CA GLU A 45 16.38 13.24 5.46
C GLU A 45 14.87 13.38 5.69
N TYR A 46 14.18 12.28 5.96
CA TYR A 46 12.74 12.29 6.26
C TYR A 46 12.44 13.12 7.52
N SER A 47 13.20 12.92 8.60
CA SER A 47 12.97 13.63 9.87
C SER A 47 13.21 15.14 9.74
N ALA A 48 14.25 15.55 9.01
CA ALA A 48 14.50 16.95 8.71
C ALA A 48 13.36 17.57 7.88
N PHE A 49 12.86 16.84 6.89
CA PHE A 49 11.78 17.31 6.02
C PHE A 49 10.45 17.52 6.76
N ILE A 50 10.14 16.69 7.76
CA ILE A 50 8.92 16.87 8.58
C ILE A 50 8.91 18.24 9.28
N ASN A 51 10.06 18.74 9.74
CA ASN A 51 10.12 20.06 10.36
C ASN A 51 9.79 21.18 9.37
N THR A 52 10.29 21.07 8.14
CA THR A 52 9.95 22.01 7.05
C THR A 52 8.47 21.98 6.72
N LEU A 53 7.87 20.79 6.64
CA LEU A 53 6.44 20.62 6.39
C LEU A 53 5.57 21.21 7.52
N ASN A 54 5.99 21.06 8.78
CA ASN A 54 5.28 21.66 9.92
C ASN A 54 5.29 23.19 9.84
N SER A 55 6.45 23.80 9.56
CA SER A 55 6.54 25.26 9.39
C SER A 55 5.66 25.76 8.24
N LEU A 56 5.59 25.04 7.12
CA LEU A 56 4.73 25.41 6.00
C LEU A 56 3.24 25.31 6.35
N ASN A 57 2.84 24.30 7.14
CA ASN A 57 1.47 24.19 7.65
C ASN A 57 1.12 25.34 8.60
N GLU A 58 2.02 25.72 9.51
CA GLU A 58 1.82 26.86 10.41
C GLU A 58 1.61 28.16 9.64
N GLN A 59 2.41 28.42 8.60
CA GLN A 59 2.23 29.59 7.73
C GLN A 59 0.88 29.59 7.01
N PHE A 60 0.47 28.44 6.46
CA PHE A 60 -0.83 28.29 5.81
C PHE A 60 -1.99 28.55 6.76
N ASN A 61 -1.93 28.02 7.98
CA ASN A 61 -2.96 28.21 9.00
C ASN A 61 -3.04 29.69 9.40
N ALA A 62 -1.90 30.35 9.64
CA ALA A 62 -1.85 31.77 10.00
C ALA A 62 -2.46 32.68 8.92
N GLU A 63 -2.15 32.45 7.65
CA GLU A 63 -2.74 33.25 6.56
C GLU A 63 -4.24 32.94 6.37
N THR A 64 -4.67 31.70 6.64
CA THR A 64 -6.09 31.33 6.61
C THR A 64 -6.89 32.04 7.70
N GLU A 65 -6.36 32.10 8.93
CA GLU A 65 -6.96 32.87 10.03
C GLU A 65 -7.01 34.37 9.71
N LYS A 66 -5.92 34.92 9.16
CA LYS A 66 -5.86 36.31 8.71
C LYS A 66 -6.91 36.62 7.63
N LEU A 67 -7.14 35.71 6.69
CA LEU A 67 -8.21 35.87 5.69
C LEU A 67 -9.59 35.92 6.34
N ALA A 68 -9.86 35.09 7.34
CA ALA A 68 -11.13 35.10 8.07
C ALA A 68 -11.33 36.45 8.80
N LEU A 69 -10.28 36.98 9.44
CA LEU A 69 -10.30 38.29 10.09
C LEU A 69 -10.53 39.43 9.08
N LEU A 70 -9.85 39.42 7.93
CA LEU A 70 -10.03 40.42 6.87
C LEU A 70 -11.45 40.40 6.29
N ARG A 71 -12.06 39.21 6.15
CA ARG A 71 -13.46 39.08 5.71
C ARG A 71 -14.42 39.69 6.72
N SER A 72 -14.26 39.37 8.01
CA SER A 72 -15.05 39.97 9.09
C SER A 72 -14.91 41.50 9.12
N ARG A 73 -13.68 42.02 9.04
CA ARG A 73 -13.42 43.47 8.92
C ARG A 73 -14.07 44.08 7.68
N GLY A 74 -14.13 43.34 6.58
CA GLY A 74 -14.82 43.76 5.36
C GLY A 74 -16.30 44.05 5.58
N ASP A 75 -16.98 43.22 6.38
CA ASP A 75 -18.38 43.42 6.74
C ASP A 75 -18.58 44.63 7.66
N GLU A 76 -17.68 44.86 8.60
CA GLU A 76 -17.68 46.06 9.45
C GLU A 76 -17.45 47.34 8.64
N LEU A 77 -16.47 47.34 7.73
CA LEU A 77 -16.17 48.46 6.85
C LEU A 77 -17.33 48.79 5.90
N LYS A 78 -18.09 47.77 5.48
CA LYS A 78 -19.32 47.97 4.69
C LYS A 78 -20.38 48.72 5.50
N LYS A 79 -20.58 48.37 6.79
CA LYS A 79 -21.49 49.08 7.70
C LYS A 79 -21.00 50.52 7.96
N ALA A 80 -19.72 50.69 8.26
CA ALA A 80 -19.12 51.99 8.52
C ALA A 80 -19.25 52.94 7.32
N ARG A 81 -19.05 52.45 6.10
CA ARG A 81 -19.26 53.23 4.87
C ARG A 81 -20.73 53.63 4.70
N ALA A 82 -21.66 52.71 4.96
CA ALA A 82 -23.10 53.02 4.85
C ALA A 82 -23.51 54.09 5.86
N LEU A 83 -23.01 54.02 7.09
CA LEU A 83 -23.25 55.03 8.12
C LEU A 83 -22.62 56.38 7.76
N ALA A 84 -21.38 56.38 7.26
CA ALA A 84 -20.72 57.60 6.80
C ALA A 84 -21.44 58.26 5.61
N LEU A 85 -22.01 57.46 4.71
CA LEU A 85 -22.82 57.96 3.60
C LEU A 85 -24.12 58.58 4.10
N LEU A 86 -24.81 57.92 5.04
CA LEU A 86 -26.04 58.43 5.64
C LEU A 86 -25.79 59.79 6.33
N ASN A 87 -24.79 59.86 7.20
CA ASN A 87 -24.40 61.11 7.86
C ASN A 87 -24.01 62.18 6.83
N MET A 88 -23.25 61.84 5.78
CA MET A 88 -22.90 62.80 4.74
C MET A 88 -24.15 63.34 4.03
N ASN A 89 -25.13 62.49 3.71
CA ASN A 89 -26.38 62.91 3.09
C ASN A 89 -27.21 63.82 4.01
N GLU A 90 -27.33 63.49 5.30
CA GLU A 90 -28.01 64.34 6.30
C GLU A 90 -27.36 65.73 6.40
N GLN A 91 -26.03 65.80 6.36
CA GLN A 91 -25.30 67.07 6.37
C GLN A 91 -25.51 67.87 5.07
N TYR A 92 -25.66 67.21 3.93
CA TYR A 92 -26.02 67.88 2.66
C TYR A 92 -27.46 68.42 2.68
N GLU A 93 -28.40 67.70 3.28
CA GLU A 93 -29.80 68.16 3.40
C GLU A 93 -29.89 69.41 4.30
N ALA A 94 -29.13 69.45 5.40
CA ALA A 94 -29.10 70.59 6.32
C ALA A 94 -28.59 71.91 5.68
N LEU A 95 -27.82 71.83 4.59
CA LEU A 95 -27.35 73.02 3.85
C LEU A 95 -28.49 73.83 3.22
N VAL A 96 -29.67 73.23 3.02
CA VAL A 96 -30.86 73.93 2.51
C VAL A 96 -31.31 75.00 3.50
N ASP A 97 -31.24 74.70 4.81
CA ASP A 97 -31.67 75.60 5.88
C ASP A 97 -30.52 76.44 6.44
N ASN A 98 -29.27 75.96 6.35
CA ASN A 98 -28.07 76.68 6.80
C ASN A 98 -26.92 76.59 5.77
N PRO A 99 -26.83 77.54 4.82
CA PRO A 99 -25.82 77.52 3.76
C PRO A 99 -24.36 77.67 4.23
N GLU A 100 -24.10 78.15 5.46
CA GLU A 100 -22.74 78.34 5.99
C GLU A 100 -22.17 77.10 6.72
N GLN A 101 -22.94 76.00 6.79
CA GLN A 101 -22.53 74.79 7.51
C GLN A 101 -21.34 74.07 6.84
N ASP A 102 -20.31 73.75 7.62
CA ASP A 102 -19.13 73.02 7.14
C ASP A 102 -19.39 71.50 7.08
N ILE A 103 -19.41 70.96 5.86
CA ILE A 103 -19.61 69.52 5.59
C ILE A 103 -18.30 68.77 5.26
N ALA A 104 -17.14 69.45 5.29
CA ALA A 104 -15.86 68.88 4.88
C ALA A 104 -15.47 67.65 5.72
N GLN A 105 -15.84 67.64 7.00
CA GLN A 105 -15.60 66.51 7.90
C GLN A 105 -16.37 65.26 7.44
N ALA A 106 -17.66 65.40 7.10
CA ALA A 106 -18.50 64.28 6.65
C ALA A 106 -18.03 63.74 5.28
N GLN A 107 -17.67 64.64 4.35
CA GLN A 107 -17.05 64.27 3.08
C GLN A 107 -15.73 63.51 3.27
N THR A 108 -14.90 63.94 4.21
CA THR A 108 -13.62 63.29 4.53
C THR A 108 -13.82 61.93 5.17
N ALA A 109 -14.76 61.81 6.12
CA ALA A 109 -15.12 60.53 6.75
C ALA A 109 -15.63 59.51 5.72
N TYR A 110 -16.51 59.93 4.78
CA TYR A 110 -16.98 59.05 3.72
C TYR A 110 -15.86 58.62 2.75
N ARG A 111 -14.99 59.56 2.34
CA ARG A 111 -13.80 59.24 1.51
C ARG A 111 -12.88 58.23 2.21
N GLN A 112 -12.61 58.42 3.49
CA GLN A 112 -11.79 57.50 4.29
C GLN A 112 -12.44 56.12 4.42
N ALA A 113 -13.76 56.04 4.62
CA ALA A 113 -14.49 54.78 4.66
C ALA A 113 -14.40 54.00 3.34
N ILE A 114 -14.47 54.68 2.19
CA ILE A 114 -14.23 54.07 0.87
C ILE A 114 -12.79 53.56 0.76
N GLN A 115 -11.81 54.38 1.15
CA GLN A 115 -10.39 54.00 1.07
C GLN A 115 -10.08 52.77 1.93
N ASN A 116 -10.59 52.73 3.17
CA ASN A 116 -10.42 51.58 4.06
C ASN A 116 -11.07 50.31 3.47
N GLN A 117 -12.28 50.44 2.89
CA GLN A 117 -12.93 49.32 2.22
C GLN A 117 -12.14 48.82 1.01
N LYS A 118 -11.56 49.74 0.22
CA LYS A 118 -10.70 49.38 -0.92
C LYS A 118 -9.44 48.66 -0.44
N GLN A 119 -8.73 49.20 0.54
CA GLN A 119 -7.52 48.58 1.11
C GLN A 119 -7.82 47.17 1.63
N ASN A 120 -8.90 46.98 2.40
CA ASN A 120 -9.26 45.65 2.90
C ASN A 120 -9.60 44.66 1.77
N LYS A 121 -10.22 45.13 0.68
CA LYS A 121 -10.45 44.29 -0.51
C LYS A 121 -9.14 43.88 -1.19
N ASP A 122 -8.19 44.80 -1.31
CA ASP A 122 -6.87 44.52 -1.87
C ASP A 122 -6.09 43.53 -0.98
N ASP A 123 -6.16 43.71 0.35
CA ASP A 123 -5.56 42.79 1.33
C ASP A 123 -6.18 41.38 1.24
N ILE A 124 -7.52 41.27 1.14
CA ILE A 124 -8.21 39.99 0.92
C ILE A 124 -7.70 39.33 -0.37
N LYS A 125 -7.61 40.08 -1.46
CA LYS A 125 -7.15 39.55 -2.75
C LYS A 125 -5.71 39.02 -2.65
N ASN A 126 -4.82 39.78 -2.01
CA ASN A 126 -3.42 39.39 -1.83
C ASN A 126 -3.29 38.14 -0.94
N THR A 127 -4.00 38.09 0.19
CA THR A 127 -4.00 36.93 1.08
C THR A 127 -4.61 35.69 0.41
N VAL A 128 -5.69 35.81 -0.37
CA VAL A 128 -6.23 34.68 -1.15
C VAL A 128 -5.21 34.14 -2.15
N SER A 129 -4.48 35.02 -2.84
CA SER A 129 -3.41 34.61 -3.76
C SER A 129 -2.28 33.89 -3.02
N LEU A 130 -1.88 34.37 -1.84
CA LEU A 130 -0.85 33.75 -1.02
C LEU A 130 -1.27 32.36 -0.50
N ILE A 131 -2.50 32.24 0.03
CA ILE A 131 -3.07 30.95 0.46
C ILE A 131 -3.10 29.95 -0.70
N THR A 132 -3.44 30.41 -1.91
CA THR A 132 -3.44 29.55 -3.10
C THR A 132 -2.02 29.04 -3.41
N SER A 133 -1.00 29.90 -3.32
CA SER A 133 0.40 29.51 -3.48
C SER A 133 0.86 28.53 -2.40
N LEU A 134 0.58 28.83 -1.12
CA LEU A 134 0.92 27.96 0.02
C LEU A 134 0.22 26.59 -0.08
N LYS A 135 -1.03 26.55 -0.53
CA LYS A 135 -1.77 25.30 -0.77
C LYS A 135 -1.07 24.42 -1.80
N LYS A 136 -0.55 25.01 -2.88
CA LYS A 136 0.25 24.28 -3.88
C LYS A 136 1.56 23.76 -3.27
N GLN A 137 2.30 24.62 -2.57
CA GLN A 137 3.56 24.23 -1.92
C GLN A 137 3.36 23.11 -0.90
N LEU A 138 2.27 23.14 -0.12
CA LEU A 138 1.92 22.08 0.83
C LEU A 138 1.64 20.75 0.12
N ALA A 139 0.94 20.80 -1.02
CA ALA A 139 0.66 19.61 -1.80
C ALA A 139 1.96 18.99 -2.37
N ASP A 140 2.85 19.82 -2.93
CA ASP A 140 4.17 19.39 -3.42
C ASP A 140 5.03 18.81 -2.27
N ALA A 141 5.01 19.47 -1.11
CA ALA A 141 5.73 19.01 0.07
C ALA A 141 5.16 17.69 0.63
N ASN A 142 3.83 17.51 0.61
CA ASN A 142 3.20 16.25 1.01
C ASN A 142 3.58 15.10 0.07
N LEU A 143 3.64 15.34 -1.25
CA LEU A 143 4.14 14.37 -2.21
C LEU A 143 5.60 13.99 -1.90
N GLN A 144 6.47 14.97 -1.66
CA GLN A 144 7.87 14.72 -1.29
C GLN A 144 8.00 13.92 0.02
N ARG A 145 7.18 14.22 1.04
CA ARG A 145 7.13 13.42 2.27
C ARG A 145 6.83 11.95 1.96
N PHE A 146 5.85 11.70 1.08
CA PHE A 146 5.49 10.35 0.66
C PHE A 146 6.59 9.66 -0.15
N THR A 147 7.28 10.39 -1.01
CA THR A 147 8.45 9.89 -1.73
C THR A 147 9.56 9.44 -0.77
N LEU A 148 9.89 10.27 0.22
CA LEU A 148 10.89 9.93 1.25
C LEU A 148 10.45 8.73 2.11
N ALA A 149 9.18 8.70 2.51
CA ALA A 149 8.61 7.55 3.20
C ALA A 149 8.73 6.28 2.35
N ASN A 150 8.41 6.35 1.05
CA ASN A 150 8.48 5.20 0.16
C ASN A 150 9.91 4.69 0.02
N ALA A 151 10.89 5.57 -0.17
CA ALA A 151 12.30 5.21 -0.24
C ALA A 151 12.79 4.54 1.04
N ARG A 152 12.41 5.07 2.21
CA ARG A 152 12.73 4.47 3.52
C ARG A 152 12.14 3.06 3.64
N GLU A 153 10.85 2.91 3.38
CA GLU A 153 10.20 1.60 3.50
C GLU A 153 10.72 0.60 2.45
N ALA A 154 11.06 1.05 1.24
CA ALA A 154 11.70 0.20 0.24
C ALA A 154 13.05 -0.34 0.75
N LEU A 155 13.90 0.49 1.35
CA LEU A 155 15.16 0.05 1.97
C LEU A 155 14.91 -0.97 3.10
N VAL A 156 13.88 -0.78 3.93
CA VAL A 156 13.49 -1.76 4.94
C VAL A 156 13.12 -3.11 4.32
N GLU A 157 12.34 -3.10 3.23
CA GLU A 157 12.00 -4.33 2.52
C GLU A 157 13.26 -5.00 1.93
N GLU A 158 14.15 -4.23 1.30
CA GLU A 158 15.40 -4.75 0.72
C GLU A 158 16.35 -5.31 1.78
N ILE A 159 16.48 -4.65 2.94
CA ILE A 159 17.29 -5.14 4.06
C ILE A 159 16.78 -6.51 4.51
N ARG A 160 15.47 -6.68 4.69
CA ARG A 160 14.89 -7.96 5.13
C ARG A 160 15.15 -9.08 4.13
N ILE A 161 14.98 -8.80 2.83
CA ILE A 161 15.29 -9.76 1.76
C ILE A 161 16.79 -10.11 1.74
N SER A 162 17.66 -9.09 1.82
CA SER A 162 19.11 -9.27 1.80
C SER A 162 19.63 -10.01 3.03
N ARG A 163 19.02 -9.81 4.21
CA ARG A 163 19.33 -10.57 5.43
C ARG A 163 19.05 -12.07 5.26
N VAL A 164 17.90 -12.43 4.68
CA VAL A 164 17.57 -13.82 4.34
C VAL A 164 18.63 -14.40 3.40
N LYS A 165 18.90 -13.73 2.27
CA LYS A 165 19.89 -14.20 1.28
C LYS A 165 21.29 -14.33 1.87
N ARG A 166 21.71 -13.38 2.70
CA ARG A 166 23.00 -13.43 3.40
C ARG A 166 23.08 -14.66 4.30
N LEU A 167 22.09 -14.89 5.15
CA LEU A 167 22.08 -16.03 6.07
C LEU A 167 22.15 -17.36 5.30
N GLN A 168 21.41 -17.48 4.19
CA GLN A 168 21.49 -18.68 3.35
C GLN A 168 22.89 -18.92 2.79
N LYS A 169 23.54 -17.86 2.29
CA LYS A 169 24.92 -17.94 1.80
C LYS A 169 25.92 -18.28 2.90
N GLU A 170 25.69 -17.82 4.12
CA GLU A 170 26.53 -18.16 5.29
C GLU A 170 26.42 -19.64 5.68
N PHE A 171 25.24 -20.25 5.44
CA PHE A 171 24.99 -21.67 5.70
C PHE A 171 25.40 -22.58 4.54
N ASP A 172 25.44 -22.09 3.30
CA ASP A 172 25.93 -22.84 2.13
C ASP A 172 27.47 -22.85 2.08
N LYS A 173 28.06 -23.48 3.10
CA LYS A 173 29.50 -23.71 3.22
C LYS A 173 29.79 -25.21 3.16
N GLN A 174 30.97 -25.55 2.66
CA GLN A 174 31.52 -26.90 2.69
C GLN A 174 32.81 -26.89 3.51
N ASP A 175 32.95 -27.84 4.43
CA ASP A 175 34.15 -27.97 5.27
C ASP A 175 34.43 -29.43 5.66
N GLN A 176 35.63 -29.69 6.15
CA GLN A 176 36.07 -30.99 6.67
C GLN A 176 36.25 -30.94 8.19
N ILE A 177 35.50 -31.76 8.91
CA ILE A 177 35.57 -31.85 10.36
C ILE A 177 36.16 -33.19 10.77
N GLN A 178 37.28 -33.14 11.49
CA GLN A 178 37.88 -34.32 12.12
C GLN A 178 37.37 -34.45 13.55
N THR A 179 36.81 -35.60 13.90
CA THR A 179 36.32 -35.87 15.25
C THR A 179 36.73 -37.24 15.74
N SER A 180 36.97 -37.33 17.04
CA SER A 180 37.14 -38.60 17.73
C SER A 180 35.95 -38.89 18.63
N GLN A 181 35.48 -40.14 18.60
CA GLN A 181 34.42 -40.65 19.45
C GLN A 181 34.86 -41.97 20.09
N SER A 182 34.58 -42.12 21.38
CA SER A 182 34.82 -43.35 22.12
C SER A 182 33.49 -43.95 22.58
N VAL A 183 33.38 -45.27 22.51
CA VAL A 183 32.22 -46.03 22.98
C VAL A 183 32.68 -47.25 23.78
N ALA A 184 31.98 -47.59 24.84
CA ALA A 184 32.12 -48.88 25.50
C ALA A 184 31.45 -49.96 24.63
N CYS A 185 32.18 -51.03 24.31
CA CYS A 185 31.61 -52.16 23.59
C CYS A 185 30.83 -53.07 24.57
N ASP A 186 29.59 -53.40 24.23
CA ASP A 186 28.79 -54.33 25.02
C ASP A 186 29.34 -55.76 24.91
N ALA A 187 29.30 -56.53 26.00
CA ALA A 187 29.66 -57.94 25.99
C ALA A 187 28.77 -58.79 25.07
N GLN A 188 27.55 -58.32 24.78
CA GLN A 188 26.57 -58.98 23.90
C GLN A 188 26.66 -58.53 22.42
N GLU A 189 27.45 -57.49 22.09
CA GLU A 189 27.62 -57.03 20.71
C GLU A 189 28.90 -57.56 20.07
N THR A 190 28.88 -57.75 18.74
CA THR A 190 30.11 -58.09 18.01
C THR A 190 31.03 -56.88 17.88
N LEU A 191 32.35 -57.12 17.80
CA LEU A 191 33.34 -56.07 17.55
C LEU A 191 32.99 -55.20 16.33
N LYS A 192 32.50 -55.81 15.25
CA LYS A 192 32.06 -55.09 14.03
C LYS A 192 30.89 -54.15 14.31
N GLN A 193 29.92 -54.55 15.13
CA GLN A 193 28.80 -53.70 15.53
C GLN A 193 29.28 -52.52 16.39
N CYS A 194 30.16 -52.78 17.36
CA CYS A 194 30.75 -51.72 18.19
C CYS A 194 31.51 -50.68 17.35
N ILE A 195 32.36 -51.13 16.41
CA ILE A 195 33.12 -50.24 15.50
C ILE A 195 32.15 -49.42 14.62
N THR A 196 31.12 -50.05 14.07
CA THR A 196 30.14 -49.38 13.21
C THR A 196 29.39 -48.28 13.99
N ARG A 197 28.99 -48.58 15.23
CA ARG A 197 28.32 -47.64 16.13
C ARG A 197 29.24 -46.46 16.49
N SER A 198 30.51 -46.74 16.81
CA SER A 198 31.52 -45.70 17.06
C SER A 198 31.68 -44.76 15.86
N ASN A 199 31.82 -45.32 14.64
CA ASN A 199 31.91 -44.55 13.40
C ASN A 199 30.66 -43.70 13.14
N GLN A 200 29.46 -44.24 13.39
CA GLN A 200 28.21 -43.50 13.24
C GLN A 200 28.13 -42.33 14.22
N LEU A 201 28.47 -42.55 15.50
CA LEU A 201 28.48 -41.51 16.52
C LEU A 201 29.55 -40.44 16.24
N ALA A 202 30.73 -40.82 15.74
CA ALA A 202 31.75 -39.88 15.29
C ALA A 202 31.23 -38.99 14.15
N LYS A 203 30.56 -39.56 13.14
CA LYS A 203 29.93 -38.78 12.06
C LYS A 203 28.82 -37.87 12.56
N GLN A 204 27.99 -38.34 13.49
CA GLN A 204 26.95 -37.52 14.12
C GLN A 204 27.57 -36.35 14.92
N LYS A 205 28.64 -36.60 15.65
CA LYS A 205 29.41 -35.57 16.37
C LYS A 205 30.02 -34.55 15.41
N ALA A 206 30.65 -34.99 14.32
CA ALA A 206 31.17 -34.12 13.28
C ALA A 206 30.06 -33.26 12.65
N SER A 207 28.92 -33.88 12.30
CA SER A 207 27.77 -33.17 11.73
C SER A 207 27.21 -32.13 12.70
N LYS A 208 27.07 -32.47 13.98
CA LYS A 208 26.62 -31.54 15.02
C LYS A 208 27.60 -30.38 15.20
N GLN A 209 28.90 -30.66 15.32
CA GLN A 209 29.92 -29.62 15.44
C GLN A 209 29.94 -28.68 14.23
N PHE A 210 29.75 -29.21 13.03
CA PHE A 210 29.64 -28.42 11.82
C PHE A 210 28.42 -27.49 11.84
N VAL A 211 27.21 -28.01 12.16
CA VAL A 211 26.02 -27.15 12.34
C VAL A 211 26.27 -26.09 13.41
N ASP A 212 26.80 -26.50 14.56
CA ASP A 212 27.09 -25.58 15.67
C ASP A 212 28.04 -24.45 15.24
N GLY A 213 29.04 -24.77 14.42
CA GLY A 213 29.95 -23.82 13.78
C GLY A 213 29.22 -22.88 12.81
N LEU A 214 28.36 -23.39 11.91
CA LEU A 214 27.58 -22.54 11.00
C LEU A 214 26.73 -21.51 11.75
N PHE A 215 26.08 -21.91 12.85
CA PHE A 215 25.31 -20.99 13.69
C PHE A 215 26.19 -19.96 14.42
N ALA A 216 27.38 -20.38 14.90
CA ALA A 216 28.30 -19.49 15.60
C ALA A 216 28.95 -18.46 14.67
N ASP A 217 29.28 -18.86 13.45
CA ASP A 217 29.97 -18.05 12.44
C ASP A 217 29.04 -17.11 11.66
N ALA A 218 27.72 -17.31 11.75
CA ALA A 218 26.75 -16.46 11.07
C ALA A 218 26.80 -15.02 11.60
N THR A 219 26.62 -14.04 10.71
CA THR A 219 26.69 -12.61 11.07
C THR A 219 25.68 -12.24 12.15
N GLU A 220 24.51 -12.91 12.16
CA GLU A 220 23.43 -12.70 13.12
C GLU A 220 23.29 -13.85 14.13
N SER A 221 24.42 -14.46 14.51
CA SER A 221 24.51 -15.66 15.38
C SER A 221 23.65 -15.56 16.64
N ASN A 222 23.67 -14.42 17.34
CA ASN A 222 22.85 -14.19 18.54
C ASN A 222 21.34 -14.32 18.28
N LYS A 223 20.86 -13.87 17.11
CA LYS A 223 19.44 -13.90 16.75
C LYS A 223 19.01 -15.31 16.35
N ILE A 224 19.76 -15.93 15.44
CA ILE A 224 19.41 -17.24 14.91
C ILE A 224 19.58 -18.36 15.97
N SER A 225 20.52 -18.19 16.92
CA SER A 225 20.77 -19.19 17.96
C SER A 225 19.61 -19.32 18.95
N GLN A 226 18.77 -18.28 19.11
CA GLN A 226 17.55 -18.35 19.93
C GLN A 226 16.53 -19.35 19.38
N ASN A 227 16.58 -19.63 18.07
CA ASN A 227 15.62 -20.50 17.37
C ASN A 227 16.26 -21.80 16.87
N LYS A 228 17.51 -22.08 17.25
CA LYS A 228 18.33 -23.19 16.75
C LYS A 228 17.72 -24.57 17.03
N ASP A 229 17.21 -24.80 18.24
CA ASP A 229 16.68 -26.12 18.63
C ASP A 229 15.42 -26.52 17.85
N ASN A 230 14.74 -25.54 17.26
CA ASN A 230 13.57 -25.75 16.40
C ASN A 230 13.92 -25.65 14.92
N SER A 231 15.21 -25.67 14.56
CA SER A 231 15.65 -25.41 13.21
C SER A 231 15.73 -26.65 12.33
N ALA A 232 15.26 -26.51 11.09
CA ALA A 232 15.41 -27.51 10.02
C ALA A 232 16.67 -27.31 9.17
N ALA A 233 17.71 -26.63 9.69
CA ALA A 233 19.00 -26.51 9.02
C ALA A 233 19.57 -27.90 8.67
N GLN A 234 19.95 -28.09 7.41
CA GLN A 234 20.36 -29.39 6.90
C GLN A 234 21.88 -29.46 6.74
N VAL A 235 22.42 -30.65 6.99
CA VAL A 235 23.81 -30.97 6.66
C VAL A 235 23.83 -32.21 5.79
N ARG A 236 24.52 -32.08 4.66
CA ARG A 236 24.78 -33.18 3.75
C ARG A 236 26.19 -33.69 3.97
N LEU A 237 26.31 -34.97 4.30
CA LEU A 237 27.60 -35.65 4.31
C LEU A 237 28.00 -35.98 2.87
N LEU A 238 29.09 -35.39 2.41
CA LEU A 238 29.63 -35.59 1.06
C LEU A 238 30.57 -36.78 1.04
N ASN A 239 31.49 -36.85 2.00
CA ASN A 239 32.49 -37.91 2.09
C ASN A 239 32.90 -38.16 3.55
N HIS A 240 33.50 -39.32 3.84
CA HIS A 240 34.12 -39.59 5.13
C HIS A 240 35.29 -40.56 5.01
N LYS A 241 36.29 -40.39 5.89
CA LYS A 241 37.45 -41.27 6.00
C LYS A 241 37.72 -41.58 7.47
N VAL A 242 37.81 -42.87 7.79
CA VAL A 242 38.28 -43.32 9.11
C VAL A 242 39.80 -43.21 9.12
N GLU A 243 40.34 -42.35 9.98
CA GLU A 243 41.78 -42.11 10.08
C GLU A 243 42.45 -43.12 10.99
N SER A 244 41.83 -43.41 12.14
CA SER A 244 42.33 -44.37 13.11
C SER A 244 41.20 -44.98 13.92
N GLY A 245 41.45 -46.17 14.45
CA GLY A 245 40.54 -46.85 15.36
C GLY A 245 41.29 -47.80 16.28
N GLU A 246 41.10 -47.66 17.57
CA GLU A 246 41.88 -48.37 18.59
C GLU A 246 41.05 -48.79 19.79
N PHE A 247 41.40 -49.93 20.37
CA PHE A 247 40.84 -50.37 21.65
C PHE A 247 41.66 -49.78 22.80
N SER A 248 40.97 -49.27 23.81
CA SER A 248 41.59 -48.69 25.00
C SER A 248 40.89 -49.15 26.28
N GLY A 249 41.67 -49.35 27.35
CA GLY A 249 41.17 -49.71 28.68
C GLY A 249 40.33 -50.99 28.72
N GLN A 250 39.26 -50.98 29.54
CA GLN A 250 38.33 -52.09 29.81
C GLN A 250 37.29 -52.33 28.69
N GLY A 251 37.71 -52.34 27.42
CA GLY A 251 36.81 -52.67 26.29
C GLY A 251 36.16 -51.47 25.59
N ASN A 252 36.74 -50.27 25.69
CA ASN A 252 36.31 -49.12 24.89
C ASN A 252 36.96 -49.15 23.51
N TYR A 253 36.20 -48.77 22.48
CA TYR A 253 36.71 -48.53 21.14
C TYR A 253 36.61 -47.05 20.80
N SER A 254 37.72 -46.47 20.36
CA SER A 254 37.81 -45.08 19.94
C SER A 254 38.05 -45.02 18.45
N THR A 255 37.34 -44.13 17.76
CA THR A 255 37.51 -43.89 16.32
C THR A 255 37.72 -42.42 16.05
N THR A 256 38.70 -42.11 15.21
CA THR A 256 38.86 -40.78 14.60
C THR A 256 38.41 -40.82 13.14
N VAL A 257 37.46 -39.96 12.78
CA VAL A 257 36.91 -39.85 11.43
C VAL A 257 37.04 -38.41 10.96
N THR A 258 37.51 -38.24 9.73
CA THR A 258 37.41 -36.98 8.97
C THR A 258 36.15 -37.04 8.12
N VAL A 259 35.27 -36.05 8.23
CA VAL A 259 34.00 -36.00 7.50
C VAL A 259 33.92 -34.70 6.71
N GLU A 260 33.63 -34.82 5.42
CA GLU A 260 33.36 -33.68 4.53
C GLU A 260 31.86 -33.42 4.50
N LEU A 261 31.47 -32.20 4.87
CA LEU A 261 30.10 -31.80 5.12
C LEU A 261 29.77 -30.54 4.30
N GLN A 262 28.53 -30.45 3.82
CA GLN A 262 27.98 -29.23 3.23
C GLN A 262 26.74 -28.81 4.00
N GLY A 263 26.67 -27.53 4.37
CA GLY A 263 25.51 -26.93 5.00
C GLY A 263 24.49 -26.49 3.96
N SER A 264 23.22 -26.52 4.33
CA SER A 264 22.15 -25.93 3.52
C SER A 264 21.04 -25.41 4.43
N LEU A 265 20.54 -24.21 4.11
CA LEU A 265 19.44 -23.59 4.83
C LEU A 265 18.26 -23.33 3.89
N PRO A 266 17.16 -24.09 4.03
CA PRO A 266 15.95 -23.86 3.25
C PRO A 266 15.42 -22.43 3.43
N ASN A 267 14.85 -21.83 2.37
CA ASN A 267 14.37 -20.43 2.42
C ASN A 267 13.45 -20.17 3.61
N ALA A 268 12.40 -20.99 3.78
CA ALA A 268 11.42 -20.80 4.86
C ALA A 268 12.08 -20.85 6.26
N GLU A 269 13.13 -21.65 6.41
CA GLU A 269 13.86 -21.79 7.67
C GLU A 269 14.72 -20.56 7.96
N ALA A 270 15.31 -19.92 6.94
CA ALA A 270 16.03 -18.67 7.10
C ALA A 270 15.14 -17.55 7.67
N CYS A 271 13.90 -17.41 7.19
CA CYS A 271 12.95 -16.45 7.77
C CYS A 271 12.60 -16.78 9.21
N LYS A 272 12.38 -18.06 9.52
CA LYS A 272 12.06 -18.50 10.88
C LYS A 272 13.18 -18.17 11.85
N LEU A 273 14.43 -18.47 11.49
CA LEU A 273 15.60 -18.16 12.30
C LEU A 273 15.80 -16.65 12.51
N LEU A 274 15.46 -15.83 11.51
CA LEU A 274 15.54 -14.37 11.57
C LEU A 274 14.30 -13.70 12.17
N GLU A 275 13.26 -14.46 12.51
CA GLU A 275 11.93 -13.97 12.92
C GLU A 275 11.31 -12.98 11.91
N LEU A 276 11.46 -13.29 10.63
CA LEU A 276 10.88 -12.53 9.52
C LEU A 276 9.62 -13.23 9.01
N SER A 277 8.67 -12.45 8.48
CA SER A 277 7.50 -12.99 7.78
C SER A 277 7.97 -13.87 6.62
N THR A 278 7.32 -15.02 6.42
CA THR A 278 7.67 -15.99 5.37
C THR A 278 7.65 -15.38 3.97
N ARG A 279 6.94 -14.25 3.78
CA ARG A 279 6.91 -13.48 2.52
C ARG A 279 8.32 -13.13 2.03
N TYR A 280 9.28 -12.88 2.93
CA TYR A 280 10.65 -12.50 2.58
C TYR A 280 11.46 -13.67 2.01
N CYS A 281 11.03 -14.89 2.29
CA CYS A 281 11.68 -16.12 1.87
C CYS A 281 11.05 -16.73 0.62
N THR A 282 9.82 -16.36 0.32
CA THR A 282 9.15 -16.65 -0.95
C THR A 282 9.27 -15.51 -1.95
N TYR A 283 9.92 -14.40 -1.58
CA TYR A 283 10.12 -13.26 -2.46
C TYR A 283 11.26 -13.54 -3.43
N ASP A 284 10.92 -13.68 -4.71
CA ASP A 284 11.90 -13.80 -5.78
C ASP A 284 11.84 -12.56 -6.68
N LYS A 285 13.00 -11.91 -6.91
CA LYS A 285 13.14 -10.79 -7.85
C LYS A 285 13.08 -11.29 -9.31
N GLU A 286 13.41 -12.56 -9.58
CA GLU A 286 13.55 -13.10 -10.94
C GLU A 286 12.28 -13.80 -11.45
N HIS A 287 11.39 -14.30 -10.57
CA HIS A 287 10.19 -15.04 -10.98
C HIS A 287 8.89 -14.25 -10.83
N ALA A 288 8.81 -13.15 -11.59
CA ALA A 288 7.56 -12.59 -12.08
C ALA A 288 6.92 -13.45 -13.21
N GLN A 289 7.25 -14.74 -13.30
CA GLN A 289 6.52 -15.72 -14.11
C GLN A 289 6.07 -16.85 -13.20
N ILE A 290 4.77 -16.89 -12.90
CA ILE A 290 4.12 -18.09 -12.39
C ILE A 290 3.33 -18.67 -13.55
N ALA A 291 3.62 -19.94 -13.83
CA ALA A 291 2.88 -20.84 -14.71
C ALA A 291 1.38 -20.86 -14.37
N PRO A 292 0.49 -21.19 -15.32
CA PRO A 292 -0.93 -21.33 -15.04
C PRO A 292 -1.14 -22.33 -13.89
N VAL A 293 -1.87 -21.91 -12.85
CA VAL A 293 -2.36 -22.81 -11.81
C VAL A 293 -3.46 -23.65 -12.43
N ASN A 294 -3.08 -24.83 -12.91
CA ASN A 294 -3.99 -25.93 -13.14
C ASN A 294 -4.29 -26.56 -11.78
N VAL A 295 -5.55 -26.49 -11.36
CA VAL A 295 -6.03 -27.22 -10.19
C VAL A 295 -6.52 -28.57 -10.69
N ASP A 296 -5.64 -29.56 -10.67
CA ASP A 296 -6.05 -30.96 -10.55
C ASP A 296 -4.93 -31.88 -10.01
N ALA A 297 -5.32 -32.59 -8.94
CA ALA A 297 -4.87 -33.88 -8.42
C ALA A 297 -3.40 -34.12 -7.96
N GLY A 298 -3.25 -34.35 -6.64
CA GLY A 298 -2.80 -35.67 -6.16
C GLY A 298 -1.53 -35.76 -5.29
N ASN A 299 -1.74 -35.84 -3.96
CA ASN A 299 -1.11 -36.75 -2.96
C ASN A 299 0.44 -36.80 -2.81
N THR A 300 1.10 -36.87 -1.64
CA THR A 300 0.76 -37.26 -0.26
C THR A 300 1.94 -36.87 0.64
N ILE A 301 1.73 -36.33 1.86
CA ILE A 301 2.59 -36.64 3.04
C ILE A 301 1.71 -36.68 4.30
N THR A 302 1.69 -37.88 4.88
CA THR A 302 1.22 -38.41 6.18
C THR A 302 1.92 -37.76 7.39
N LEU A 303 1.44 -37.73 8.64
CA LEU A 303 0.29 -38.29 9.38
C LEU A 303 0.29 -37.54 10.72
N ASN A 304 -0.86 -37.11 11.23
CA ASN A 304 -1.25 -37.27 12.64
C ASN A 304 -2.73 -36.87 12.83
N ASP A 305 -3.55 -37.90 13.08
CA ASP A 305 -4.91 -37.90 13.62
C ASP A 305 -6.04 -37.18 12.85
N GLU A 306 -6.32 -37.61 11.62
CA GLU A 306 -7.54 -37.21 10.88
C GLU A 306 -8.41 -38.41 10.45
N GLY A 307 -8.74 -39.30 11.38
CA GLY A 307 -9.68 -40.40 11.11
C GLY A 307 -11.11 -40.14 11.57
N VAL A 308 -11.34 -39.13 12.42
CA VAL A 308 -12.64 -38.94 13.07
C VAL A 308 -13.34 -37.72 12.50
N MET A 309 -14.30 -38.00 11.62
CA MET A 309 -15.21 -37.00 11.09
C MET A 309 -16.39 -36.85 12.04
N TYR A 310 -16.74 -35.62 12.40
CA TYR A 310 -17.91 -35.29 13.20
C TYR A 310 -18.98 -34.66 12.32
N GLU A 311 -20.24 -35.04 12.54
CA GLU A 311 -21.36 -34.42 11.85
C GLU A 311 -21.59 -33.01 12.43
N LEU A 312 -21.51 -32.01 11.56
CA LEU A 312 -21.94 -30.65 11.85
C LEU A 312 -23.27 -30.40 11.13
N THR A 313 -24.33 -30.23 11.90
CA THR A 313 -25.64 -29.81 11.38
C THR A 313 -25.80 -28.31 11.53
N ILE A 314 -26.13 -27.61 10.46
CA ILE A 314 -26.34 -26.16 10.46
C ILE A 314 -27.81 -25.89 10.10
N ARG A 315 -28.46 -25.07 10.92
CA ARG A 315 -29.85 -24.65 10.72
C ARG A 315 -29.95 -23.14 10.86
N SER A 316 -30.55 -22.48 9.90
CA SER A 316 -31.03 -21.11 10.07
C SER A 316 -32.52 -21.11 10.40
N ASP A 317 -32.98 -20.04 11.05
CA ASP A 317 -34.39 -19.67 11.14
C ASP A 317 -34.98 -19.17 9.81
N GLN A 318 -34.15 -19.04 8.77
CA GLN A 318 -34.51 -18.61 7.42
C GLN A 318 -34.21 -19.70 6.36
N TYR A 319 -35.04 -19.77 5.31
CA TYR A 319 -34.82 -20.66 4.14
C TYR A 319 -34.04 -19.97 3.02
N ASP A 320 -33.43 -20.70 2.09
CA ASP A 320 -32.63 -20.17 0.95
C ASP A 320 -31.44 -19.27 1.37
N ASP A 321 -30.82 -19.58 2.50
CA ASP A 321 -29.53 -19.02 2.93
C ASP A 321 -28.36 -19.77 2.25
N GLU A 322 -27.13 -19.26 2.38
CA GLU A 322 -25.93 -19.93 1.92
C GLU A 322 -24.94 -20.10 3.07
N VAL A 323 -24.46 -21.33 3.25
CA VAL A 323 -23.56 -21.71 4.33
C VAL A 323 -22.15 -21.90 3.79
N PHE A 324 -21.21 -21.14 4.34
CA PHE A 324 -19.79 -21.28 4.11
C PHE A 324 -19.13 -21.90 5.33
N ILE A 325 -18.27 -22.89 5.11
CA ILE A 325 -17.45 -23.49 6.14
C ILE A 325 -16.00 -23.41 5.68
N ASP A 326 -15.15 -22.75 6.48
CA ASP A 326 -13.75 -22.43 6.16
C ASP A 326 -13.57 -21.72 4.79
N GLY A 327 -14.59 -20.94 4.41
CA GLY A 327 -14.60 -20.19 3.15
C GLY A 327 -15.05 -20.98 1.91
N VAL A 328 -15.50 -22.22 2.06
CA VAL A 328 -16.09 -23.04 0.98
C VAL A 328 -17.61 -23.09 1.13
N SER A 329 -18.36 -22.90 0.05
CA SER A 329 -19.83 -22.97 0.05
C SER A 329 -20.30 -24.43 0.09
N TYR A 330 -21.28 -24.72 0.95
CA TYR A 330 -21.92 -26.02 1.11
C TYR A 330 -23.42 -26.00 0.79
N GLY A 331 -23.93 -24.89 0.22
CA GLY A 331 -25.34 -24.71 -0.09
C GLY A 331 -26.16 -24.20 1.09
N SER A 332 -27.48 -24.39 1.03
CA SER A 332 -28.43 -23.80 1.98
C SER A 332 -28.73 -24.69 3.19
N THR A 333 -29.21 -24.08 4.28
CA THR A 333 -29.74 -24.82 5.42
C THR A 333 -31.11 -25.46 5.09
N LYS A 334 -31.50 -26.59 5.69
CA LYS A 334 -30.76 -27.40 6.66
C LYS A 334 -29.63 -28.19 5.98
N LEU A 335 -28.42 -27.97 6.49
CA LEU A 335 -27.20 -28.61 5.99
C LEU A 335 -26.66 -29.56 7.06
N SER A 336 -26.26 -30.77 6.65
CA SER A 336 -25.52 -31.72 7.49
C SER A 336 -24.27 -32.15 6.73
N VAL A 337 -23.10 -31.81 7.26
CA VAL A 337 -21.81 -32.12 6.64
C VAL A 337 -20.89 -32.83 7.62
N MET A 338 -20.06 -33.73 7.11
CA MET A 338 -19.04 -34.41 7.89
C MET A 338 -17.74 -33.62 7.76
N LEU A 339 -17.18 -33.19 8.88
CA LEU A 339 -15.95 -32.39 8.91
C LEU A 339 -14.95 -32.99 9.89
N SER A 340 -13.67 -32.73 9.68
CA SER A 340 -12.60 -33.25 10.53
C SER A 340 -12.69 -32.69 11.95
N ALA A 341 -12.02 -33.36 12.89
CA ALA A 341 -11.88 -32.86 14.25
C ALA A 341 -11.02 -31.59 14.23
N GLY A 342 -11.59 -30.41 14.52
CA GLY A 342 -10.86 -29.16 14.33
C GLY A 342 -11.68 -27.92 14.67
N LEU A 343 -11.07 -26.74 14.54
CA LEU A 343 -11.80 -25.47 14.54
C LEU A 343 -12.25 -25.19 13.11
N HIS A 344 -13.53 -24.92 12.93
CA HIS A 344 -14.12 -24.55 11.65
C HIS A 344 -14.84 -23.22 11.76
N ASP A 345 -14.63 -22.34 10.79
CA ASP A 345 -15.32 -21.06 10.69
C ASP A 345 -16.60 -21.24 9.89
N ILE A 346 -17.74 -20.87 10.47
CA ILE A 346 -19.05 -20.99 9.83
C ILE A 346 -19.57 -19.57 9.56
N VAL A 347 -19.94 -19.32 8.32
CA VAL A 347 -20.61 -18.09 7.88
C VAL A 347 -21.91 -18.47 7.21
N ILE A 348 -23.03 -17.94 7.69
CA ILE A 348 -24.35 -18.13 7.08
C ILE A 348 -24.80 -16.78 6.56
N THR A 349 -24.97 -16.68 5.25
CA THR A 349 -25.38 -15.46 4.57
C THR A 349 -26.80 -15.64 4.04
N LYS A 350 -27.60 -14.59 4.09
CA LYS A 350 -28.89 -14.54 3.39
C LYS A 350 -29.13 -13.14 2.88
N PRO A 351 -29.49 -12.97 1.60
CA PRO A 351 -29.87 -11.67 1.07
C PRO A 351 -30.94 -10.99 1.95
N GLY A 352 -30.66 -9.77 2.41
CA GLY A 352 -31.55 -8.99 3.28
C GLY A 352 -31.37 -9.20 4.79
N TYR A 353 -30.36 -9.96 5.22
CA TYR A 353 -30.03 -10.25 6.62
C TYR A 353 -28.54 -9.98 6.90
N LEU A 354 -28.18 -9.74 8.17
CA LEU A 354 -26.78 -9.69 8.57
C LEU A 354 -26.16 -11.09 8.58
N ASP A 355 -24.92 -11.21 8.11
CA ASP A 355 -24.16 -12.46 8.15
C ASP A 355 -24.05 -12.97 9.58
N HIS A 356 -24.36 -14.25 9.79
CA HIS A 356 -24.13 -14.93 11.05
C HIS A 356 -22.79 -15.67 10.98
N GLN A 357 -21.83 -15.24 11.80
CA GLN A 357 -20.49 -15.81 11.84
C GLN A 357 -20.22 -16.44 13.21
N GLU A 358 -19.85 -17.72 13.22
CA GLU A 358 -19.49 -18.46 14.43
C GLU A 358 -18.33 -19.42 14.16
N GLN A 359 -17.35 -19.46 15.06
CA GLN A 359 -16.26 -20.45 14.99
C GLN A 359 -16.58 -21.63 15.89
N VAL A 360 -16.59 -22.84 15.32
CA VAL A 360 -17.00 -24.05 16.00
C VAL A 360 -15.87 -25.07 16.03
N ARG A 361 -15.47 -25.45 17.25
CA ARG A 361 -14.57 -26.59 17.45
C ARG A 361 -15.32 -27.91 17.41
N LEU A 362 -15.03 -28.78 16.45
CA LEU A 362 -15.58 -30.13 16.31
C LEU A 362 -14.69 -31.16 17.03
N ASN A 363 -15.23 -31.69 18.11
CA ASN A 363 -14.68 -32.83 18.88
C ASN A 363 -15.77 -33.87 19.24
N LYS A 364 -16.98 -33.67 18.70
CA LYS A 364 -18.18 -34.49 18.75
C LYS A 364 -19.17 -33.90 17.73
N ASN A 365 -20.23 -34.64 17.39
CA ASN A 365 -21.29 -34.10 16.53
C ASN A 365 -21.89 -32.84 17.17
N LYS A 366 -22.08 -31.79 16.36
CA LYS A 366 -22.57 -30.49 16.81
C LYS A 366 -23.70 -29.99 15.92
N THR A 367 -24.56 -29.17 16.50
CA THR A 367 -25.58 -28.44 15.76
C THR A 367 -25.44 -26.95 16.03
N VAL A 368 -25.31 -26.17 14.95
CA VAL A 368 -25.34 -24.72 14.98
C VAL A 368 -26.72 -24.26 14.56
N LYS A 369 -27.32 -23.38 15.36
CA LYS A 369 -28.59 -22.73 15.05
C LYS A 369 -28.35 -21.25 14.94
N ALA A 370 -28.50 -20.72 13.73
CA ALA A 370 -28.35 -19.30 13.46
C ALA A 370 -29.72 -18.63 13.40
N GLU A 371 -29.87 -17.55 14.15
CA GLU A 371 -30.98 -16.63 14.02
C GLU A 371 -30.50 -15.42 13.20
N LEU A 372 -31.03 -15.24 12.00
CA LEU A 372 -30.63 -14.18 11.09
C LEU A 372 -31.45 -12.91 11.36
N VAL A 373 -30.74 -11.82 11.58
CA VAL A 373 -31.33 -10.50 11.83
C VAL A 373 -31.57 -9.79 10.50
N LYS A 374 -32.83 -9.42 10.22
CA LYS A 374 -33.19 -8.64 9.03
C LYS A 374 -32.45 -7.31 9.00
N SER A 375 -31.76 -7.05 7.89
CA SER A 375 -31.12 -5.78 7.61
C SER A 375 -32.19 -4.76 7.19
N ALA A 376 -32.14 -3.54 7.73
CA ALA A 376 -33.00 -2.45 7.27
C ALA A 376 -32.52 -1.97 5.88
N ILE A 377 -33.42 -1.97 4.89
CA ILE A 377 -33.11 -1.85 3.44
C ILE A 377 -32.61 -0.45 3.02
N ASN A 378 -31.56 -0.41 2.17
CA ASN A 378 -31.50 0.31 0.87
C ASN A 378 -30.19 0.00 0.10
N PHE A 379 -30.32 -0.51 -1.13
CA PHE A 379 -29.39 -1.36 -1.92
C PHE A 379 -28.95 -2.63 -1.19
N ALA A 380 -29.08 -3.79 -1.85
CA ALA A 380 -28.48 -5.01 -1.30
C ALA A 380 -26.95 -4.84 -1.37
N ASN A 381 -26.25 -5.12 -0.26
CA ASN A 381 -24.80 -5.04 -0.23
C ASN A 381 -24.21 -5.92 -1.33
N GLY A 382 -23.44 -5.32 -2.26
CA GLY A 382 -22.86 -6.05 -3.40
C GLY A 382 -23.80 -6.25 -4.58
N GLU A 383 -24.97 -5.59 -4.63
CA GLU A 383 -25.86 -5.61 -5.80
C GLU A 383 -25.11 -5.09 -7.05
N PRO A 384 -24.94 -5.90 -8.11
CA PRO A 384 -24.26 -5.46 -9.30
C PRO A 384 -25.10 -4.39 -10.01
N VAL A 385 -24.48 -3.23 -10.29
CA VAL A 385 -25.11 -2.11 -11.00
C VAL A 385 -24.26 -1.80 -12.21
N GLN A 386 -24.87 -1.77 -13.40
CA GLN A 386 -24.20 -1.40 -14.62
C GLN A 386 -25.15 -0.63 -15.52
N ASP A 387 -24.83 0.63 -15.80
CA ASP A 387 -25.62 1.47 -16.69
C ASP A 387 -25.23 1.22 -18.15
N ILE A 388 -26.20 1.36 -19.05
CA ILE A 388 -26.02 1.19 -20.49
C ILE A 388 -25.67 2.55 -21.11
N LEU A 389 -24.61 2.59 -21.90
CA LEU A 389 -24.17 3.74 -22.69
C LEU A 389 -24.86 3.72 -24.07
N PRO A 390 -24.90 4.85 -24.79
CA PRO A 390 -25.44 4.87 -26.15
C PRO A 390 -24.77 3.85 -27.07
N GLY A 391 -25.57 3.15 -27.87
CA GLY A 391 -25.10 2.07 -28.74
C GLY A 391 -25.05 0.69 -28.07
N ASP A 392 -25.81 0.50 -26.98
CA ASP A 392 -25.89 -0.75 -26.20
C ASP A 392 -24.53 -1.20 -25.63
N GLU A 393 -23.61 -0.26 -25.45
CA GLU A 393 -22.33 -0.50 -24.80
C GLU A 393 -22.49 -0.49 -23.28
N LEU A 394 -21.74 -1.33 -22.58
CA LEU A 394 -21.79 -1.39 -21.12
C LEU A 394 -20.92 -0.29 -20.49
N GLY A 395 -21.49 0.41 -19.51
CA GLY A 395 -20.76 1.32 -18.63
C GLY A 395 -19.89 0.56 -17.61
N PRO A 396 -19.21 1.29 -16.71
CA PRO A 396 -18.39 0.67 -15.67
C PRO A 396 -19.20 -0.27 -14.77
N GLU A 397 -18.62 -1.40 -14.39
CA GLU A 397 -19.23 -2.33 -13.43
C GLU A 397 -19.20 -1.74 -12.02
N LEU A 398 -20.37 -1.52 -11.44
CA LEU A 398 -20.54 -0.97 -10.09
C LEU A 398 -21.14 -2.01 -9.14
N ILE A 399 -21.08 -1.69 -7.86
CA ILE A 399 -21.76 -2.42 -6.78
C ILE A 399 -22.45 -1.46 -5.83
N GLY A 400 -23.64 -1.83 -5.38
CA GLY A 400 -24.40 -1.13 -4.35
C GLY A 400 -23.72 -1.20 -2.99
N VAL A 401 -23.55 -0.05 -2.36
CA VAL A 401 -22.94 0.14 -1.04
C VAL A 401 -23.96 0.80 -0.12
N PRO A 402 -24.30 0.18 1.02
CA PRO A 402 -25.28 0.73 1.95
C PRO A 402 -24.73 1.94 2.72
N SER A 403 -25.63 2.73 3.29
CA SER A 403 -25.27 3.68 4.35
C SER A 403 -24.73 2.94 5.58
N GLY A 404 -23.82 3.56 6.34
CA GLY A 404 -23.23 2.90 7.49
C GLY A 404 -22.24 3.78 8.25
N ARG A 405 -21.76 3.25 9.37
CA ARG A 405 -20.75 3.88 10.22
C ARG A 405 -19.49 3.04 10.25
N PHE A 406 -18.33 3.69 10.34
CA PHE A 406 -17.05 3.00 10.43
C PHE A 406 -15.99 3.84 11.13
N GLN A 407 -14.84 3.23 11.42
CA GLN A 407 -13.66 3.92 11.93
C GLN A 407 -12.71 4.24 10.78
N MET A 408 -12.46 5.53 10.55
CA MET A 408 -11.57 6.05 9.53
C MET A 408 -10.21 6.43 10.13
N GLY A 409 -9.13 6.22 9.39
CA GLY A 409 -7.75 6.52 9.78
C GLY A 409 -6.97 5.32 10.31
N ASP A 410 -5.78 5.56 10.83
CA ASP A 410 -4.89 4.50 11.32
C ASP A 410 -5.35 3.92 12.67
N LEU A 411 -5.87 2.69 12.65
CA LEU A 411 -6.38 1.96 13.82
C LEU A 411 -5.31 1.10 14.51
N LYS A 412 -4.17 0.86 13.86
CA LYS A 412 -3.13 -0.06 14.35
C LYS A 412 -1.84 0.66 14.76
N GLY A 413 -1.77 1.97 14.57
CA GLY A 413 -0.63 2.80 14.93
C GLY A 413 0.51 2.77 13.90
N ALA A 414 0.35 2.06 12.79
CA ALA A 414 1.38 1.86 11.76
C ALA A 414 1.48 3.00 10.73
N GLY A 415 0.57 3.97 10.81
CA GLY A 415 0.38 5.04 9.86
C GLY A 415 1.20 6.30 10.08
N LEU A 416 1.30 7.08 9.00
CA LEU A 416 1.88 8.42 9.01
C LEU A 416 1.03 9.37 9.85
N SER A 417 1.60 10.52 10.22
CA SER A 417 0.92 11.52 11.07
C SER A 417 -0.40 12.02 10.47
N ASN A 418 -0.52 12.08 9.15
CA ASN A 418 -1.73 12.54 8.46
C ASN A 418 -2.85 11.49 8.40
N GLU A 419 -2.60 10.25 8.85
CA GLU A 419 -3.59 9.19 9.01
C GLU A 419 -4.20 9.17 10.43
N LYS A 420 -3.72 10.04 11.34
CA LYS A 420 -4.08 10.08 12.76
C LYS A 420 -4.74 11.42 13.13
N PRO A 421 -5.58 11.46 14.19
CA PRO A 421 -6.11 10.32 14.92
C PRO A 421 -7.18 9.57 14.10
N ALA A 422 -7.41 8.30 14.45
CA ALA A 422 -8.58 7.59 13.97
C ALA A 422 -9.86 8.25 14.51
N ARG A 423 -10.93 8.24 13.71
CA ARG A 423 -12.20 8.88 14.04
C ARG A 423 -13.39 8.10 13.50
N GLY A 424 -14.51 8.18 14.20
CA GLY A 424 -15.78 7.65 13.73
C GLY A 424 -16.33 8.50 12.58
N GLU A 425 -16.73 7.86 11.51
CA GLU A 425 -17.31 8.47 10.31
C GLU A 425 -18.62 7.80 9.93
N GLU A 426 -19.44 8.54 9.18
CA GLU A 426 -20.76 8.10 8.74
C GLU A 426 -20.98 8.36 7.24
N ILE A 427 -21.46 7.32 6.56
CA ILE A 427 -22.01 7.32 5.22
C ILE A 427 -23.53 7.46 5.34
N LEU A 428 -24.03 8.65 5.01
CA LEU A 428 -25.43 9.02 5.26
C LEU A 428 -26.40 8.49 4.20
N ARG A 429 -25.91 8.23 2.99
CA ARG A 429 -26.73 7.77 1.86
C ARG A 429 -26.03 6.61 1.18
N PRO A 430 -26.76 5.57 0.76
CA PRO A 430 -26.17 4.53 -0.04
C PRO A 430 -25.83 5.06 -1.44
N PHE A 431 -24.91 4.40 -2.11
CA PHE A 431 -24.40 4.76 -3.44
C PHE A 431 -23.94 3.50 -4.17
N ALA A 432 -23.68 3.59 -5.47
CA ALA A 432 -22.97 2.54 -6.20
C ALA A 432 -21.53 2.98 -6.49
N ILE A 433 -20.56 2.06 -6.44
CA ILE A 433 -19.15 2.36 -6.71
C ILE A 433 -18.54 1.32 -7.64
N ALA A 434 -17.61 1.74 -8.49
CA ALA A 434 -16.96 0.84 -9.42
C ALA A 434 -16.21 -0.26 -8.69
N GLN A 435 -16.46 -1.51 -9.11
CA GLN A 435 -15.83 -2.70 -8.53
C GLN A 435 -14.31 -2.65 -8.65
N HIS A 436 -13.80 -2.05 -9.72
CA HIS A 436 -12.39 -1.87 -10.01
C HIS A 436 -12.09 -0.43 -10.46
N GLN A 437 -10.82 -0.10 -10.65
CA GLN A 437 -10.44 1.19 -11.25
C GLN A 437 -10.96 1.31 -12.68
N ILE A 438 -11.18 2.55 -13.14
CA ILE A 438 -11.52 2.81 -14.55
C ILE A 438 -10.40 2.28 -15.43
N THR A 439 -10.77 1.51 -16.44
CA THR A 439 -9.80 0.85 -17.31
C THR A 439 -9.34 1.74 -18.44
N VAL A 440 -8.22 1.38 -19.07
CA VAL A 440 -7.78 1.96 -20.35
C VAL A 440 -8.89 1.82 -21.40
N GLY A 441 -9.59 0.67 -21.44
CA GLY A 441 -10.72 0.44 -22.34
C GLY A 441 -11.87 1.41 -22.12
N ASP A 442 -12.27 1.65 -20.87
CA ASP A 442 -13.32 2.61 -20.49
C ASP A 442 -12.92 4.04 -20.90
N PHE A 443 -11.70 4.45 -20.57
CA PHE A 443 -11.21 5.78 -20.85
C PHE A 443 -11.04 6.03 -22.37
N LYS A 444 -10.64 5.00 -23.12
CA LYS A 444 -10.54 5.04 -24.58
C LYS A 444 -11.90 5.24 -25.25
N ARG A 445 -12.99 4.69 -24.69
CA ARG A 445 -14.36 4.97 -25.18
C ARG A 445 -14.72 6.44 -24.98
N PHE A 446 -14.45 7.00 -23.80
CA PHE A 446 -14.61 8.42 -23.53
C PHE A 446 -13.85 9.28 -24.54
N VAL A 447 -12.55 9.02 -24.73
CA VAL A 447 -11.71 9.80 -25.65
C VAL A 447 -12.20 9.66 -27.10
N LYS A 448 -12.59 8.46 -27.53
CA LYS A 448 -13.16 8.23 -28.87
C LYS A 448 -14.47 9.01 -29.08
N ALA A 449 -15.33 9.07 -28.07
CA ALA A 449 -16.62 9.75 -28.15
C ALA A 449 -16.51 11.29 -28.14
N THR A 450 -15.45 11.84 -27.55
CA THR A 450 -15.33 13.27 -27.26
C THR A 450 -14.16 13.97 -27.95
N ASN A 451 -13.21 13.22 -28.50
CA ASN A 451 -11.90 13.71 -28.93
C ASN A 451 -11.14 14.44 -27.80
N TYR A 452 -11.36 14.02 -26.55
CA TYR A 452 -10.71 14.61 -25.40
C TYR A 452 -9.19 14.43 -25.46
N VAL A 453 -8.47 15.50 -25.11
CA VAL A 453 -7.01 15.54 -24.97
C VAL A 453 -6.70 15.73 -23.50
N THR A 454 -5.98 14.79 -22.88
CA THR A 454 -5.67 14.88 -21.45
C THR A 454 -4.68 15.99 -21.15
N GLU A 455 -4.62 16.44 -19.89
CA GLU A 455 -3.60 17.42 -19.49
C GLU A 455 -2.17 16.88 -19.70
N ALA A 456 -1.98 15.56 -19.58
CA ALA A 456 -0.69 14.94 -19.91
C ALA A 456 -0.36 15.08 -21.41
N GLU A 457 -1.35 15.01 -22.30
CA GLU A 457 -1.15 15.19 -23.74
C GLU A 457 -0.97 16.68 -24.12
N SER A 458 -1.57 17.63 -23.40
CA SER A 458 -1.51 19.06 -23.73
C SER A 458 -0.41 19.86 -23.02
N GLU A 459 0.15 19.35 -21.92
CA GLU A 459 1.13 20.08 -21.10
C GLU A 459 2.49 19.34 -21.01
N ASN A 460 3.08 19.21 -19.82
CA ASN A 460 4.42 18.66 -19.59
C ASN A 460 4.46 17.12 -19.48
N GLY A 461 3.43 16.41 -19.94
CA GLY A 461 3.35 14.96 -19.88
C GLY A 461 2.90 14.41 -18.54
N CYS A 462 3.42 13.24 -18.21
CA CYS A 462 3.04 12.45 -17.05
C CYS A 462 4.26 12.21 -16.15
N ALA A 463 4.06 12.29 -14.84
CA ALA A 463 5.11 12.02 -13.88
C ALA A 463 5.40 10.51 -13.75
N ALA A 464 6.69 10.17 -13.64
CA ALA A 464 7.17 8.85 -13.27
C ALA A 464 8.27 9.00 -12.21
N PHE A 465 8.63 7.93 -11.52
CA PHE A 465 9.80 7.94 -10.66
C PHE A 465 11.07 7.88 -11.50
N ILE A 466 11.85 8.96 -11.46
CA ILE A 466 13.19 9.08 -12.06
C ILE A 466 14.14 9.39 -10.91
N ASP A 467 15.19 8.59 -10.74
CA ASP A 467 16.16 8.72 -9.63
C ASP A 467 15.50 8.79 -8.24
N GLY A 468 14.44 7.99 -8.05
CA GLY A 468 13.71 7.92 -6.77
C GLY A 468 12.83 9.13 -6.47
N LYS A 469 12.62 10.05 -7.43
CA LYS A 469 11.74 11.22 -7.29
C LYS A 469 10.70 11.29 -8.41
N PRO A 470 9.47 11.77 -8.13
CA PRO A 470 8.51 12.06 -9.19
C PRO A 470 9.04 13.16 -10.10
N ALA A 471 9.12 12.88 -11.40
CA ALA A 471 9.52 13.84 -12.42
C ALA A 471 8.65 13.70 -13.66
N TYR A 472 8.20 14.83 -14.21
CA TYR A 472 7.40 14.88 -15.42
C TYR A 472 8.23 14.48 -16.64
N ASN A 473 7.64 13.63 -17.49
CA ASN A 473 8.20 13.26 -18.77
C ASN A 473 7.16 13.55 -19.86
N SER A 474 7.50 14.43 -20.80
CA SER A 474 6.63 14.90 -21.88
C SER A 474 6.22 13.80 -22.87
N VAL A 475 6.92 12.68 -22.90
CA VAL A 475 6.60 11.53 -23.76
C VAL A 475 5.52 10.64 -23.13
N LEU A 476 5.36 10.71 -21.80
CA LEU A 476 4.44 9.85 -21.06
C LEU A 476 3.04 10.45 -21.01
N ASN A 477 2.03 9.62 -21.25
CA ASN A 477 0.60 9.94 -21.15
C ASN A 477 -0.21 8.65 -20.95
N TRP A 478 -1.54 8.75 -20.93
CA TRP A 478 -2.41 7.60 -20.67
C TRP A 478 -2.32 6.48 -21.73
N ARG A 479 -1.90 6.79 -22.96
CA ARG A 479 -1.68 5.81 -24.04
C ARG A 479 -0.29 5.19 -23.98
N ASN A 480 0.66 5.90 -23.38
CA ASN A 480 2.06 5.48 -23.24
C ASN A 480 2.57 5.85 -21.83
N PRO A 481 2.22 5.07 -20.79
CA PRO A 481 2.57 5.40 -19.40
C PRO A 481 4.02 5.01 -19.02
N GLY A 482 4.79 4.49 -19.97
CA GLY A 482 6.17 4.02 -19.76
C GLY A 482 6.27 2.51 -19.51
N PHE A 483 5.15 1.80 -19.59
CA PHE A 483 5.07 0.33 -19.57
C PHE A 483 3.87 -0.11 -20.43
N LYS A 484 3.80 -1.40 -20.75
CA LYS A 484 2.72 -1.95 -21.56
C LYS A 484 1.43 -2.03 -20.74
N GLN A 485 0.34 -1.51 -21.29
CA GLN A 485 -1.03 -1.68 -20.80
C GLN A 485 -1.91 -2.16 -21.95
N ASP A 486 -2.83 -3.08 -21.66
CA ASP A 486 -3.98 -3.40 -22.51
C ASP A 486 -5.24 -2.71 -21.97
N ASP A 487 -6.38 -2.94 -22.63
CA ASP A 487 -7.65 -2.30 -22.30
C ASP A 487 -8.19 -2.72 -20.92
N GLU A 488 -7.66 -3.77 -20.28
CA GLU A 488 -8.06 -4.26 -18.93
C GLU A 488 -7.17 -3.70 -17.80
N HIS A 489 -6.15 -2.91 -18.11
CA HIS A 489 -5.37 -2.23 -17.07
C HIS A 489 -6.07 -0.96 -16.59
N PRO A 490 -5.80 -0.50 -15.35
CA PRO A 490 -6.28 0.80 -14.88
C PRO A 490 -5.70 1.93 -15.75
N VAL A 491 -6.52 2.91 -16.10
CA VAL A 491 -6.01 4.12 -16.75
C VAL A 491 -5.13 4.90 -15.75
N VAL A 492 -3.95 5.32 -16.20
CA VAL A 492 -3.02 6.15 -15.43
C VAL A 492 -2.64 7.39 -16.24
N CYS A 493 -1.77 8.25 -15.69
CA CYS A 493 -1.38 9.51 -16.33
C CYS A 493 -2.58 10.44 -16.59
N VAL A 494 -3.57 10.39 -15.70
CA VAL A 494 -4.77 11.23 -15.71
C VAL A 494 -4.76 12.14 -14.48
N SER A 495 -5.16 13.40 -14.65
CA SER A 495 -5.30 14.34 -13.54
C SER A 495 -6.71 14.31 -12.94
N ASP A 496 -6.92 15.09 -11.87
CA ASP A 496 -8.26 15.28 -11.32
C ASP A 496 -9.21 15.99 -12.30
N ASN A 497 -8.69 16.82 -13.20
CA ASN A 497 -9.49 17.45 -14.25
C ASN A 497 -9.87 16.44 -15.34
N ASP A 498 -8.95 15.57 -15.75
CA ASP A 498 -9.24 14.48 -16.69
C ASP A 498 -10.30 13.52 -16.14
N ALA A 499 -10.19 13.16 -14.86
CA ALA A 499 -11.18 12.33 -14.18
C ALA A 499 -12.56 13.01 -14.12
N LYS A 500 -12.60 14.32 -13.80
CA LYS A 500 -13.86 15.11 -13.80
C LYS A 500 -14.48 15.20 -15.19
N ALA A 501 -13.67 15.35 -16.24
CA ALA A 501 -14.16 15.38 -17.62
C ALA A 501 -14.78 14.03 -18.03
N TYR A 502 -14.12 12.91 -17.70
CA TYR A 502 -14.65 11.57 -17.89
C TYR A 502 -15.99 11.38 -17.16
N LEU A 503 -16.07 11.79 -15.89
CA LEU A 503 -17.27 11.69 -15.06
C LEU A 503 -18.44 12.54 -15.58
N ALA A 504 -18.16 13.75 -16.06
CA ALA A 504 -19.16 14.62 -16.68
C ALA A 504 -19.71 14.01 -17.98
N TRP A 505 -18.84 13.41 -18.79
CA TRP A 505 -19.25 12.66 -19.97
C TRP A 505 -20.12 11.46 -19.60
N LEU A 506 -19.69 10.63 -18.64
CA LEU A 506 -20.41 9.43 -18.21
C LEU A 506 -21.79 9.78 -17.63
N THR A 507 -21.86 10.87 -16.84
CA THR A 507 -23.12 11.43 -16.33
C THR A 507 -24.09 11.77 -17.46
N LYS A 508 -23.58 12.45 -18.50
CA LYS A 508 -24.37 12.82 -19.67
C LYS A 508 -24.83 11.60 -20.49
N GLN A 509 -24.02 10.55 -20.59
CA GLN A 509 -24.38 9.35 -21.36
C GLN A 509 -25.47 8.51 -20.69
N THR A 510 -25.55 8.55 -19.36
CA THR A 510 -26.39 7.64 -18.56
C THR A 510 -27.60 8.32 -17.92
N ASP A 511 -27.65 9.66 -17.91
CA ASP A 511 -28.60 10.44 -17.13
C ASP A 511 -28.55 10.10 -15.62
N ARG A 512 -27.38 9.65 -15.14
CA ARG A 512 -27.09 9.34 -13.73
C ARG A 512 -25.95 10.21 -13.22
N THR A 513 -25.98 10.60 -11.96
CA THR A 513 -24.91 11.42 -11.38
C THR A 513 -23.68 10.57 -11.05
N TYR A 514 -22.60 10.76 -11.81
CA TYR A 514 -21.29 10.16 -11.53
C TYR A 514 -20.31 11.19 -10.98
N ARG A 515 -19.52 10.78 -9.98
CA ARG A 515 -18.43 11.58 -9.38
C ARG A 515 -17.28 10.71 -8.88
N LEU A 516 -16.19 11.33 -8.48
CA LEU A 516 -15.18 10.65 -7.65
C LEU A 516 -15.77 10.35 -6.27
N PRO A 517 -15.39 9.23 -5.62
CA PRO A 517 -15.74 8.99 -4.23
C PRO A 517 -15.07 10.03 -3.34
N THR A 518 -15.74 10.48 -2.29
CA THR A 518 -15.07 11.24 -1.22
C THR A 518 -14.06 10.34 -0.51
N GLU A 519 -13.09 10.95 0.16
CA GLU A 519 -12.07 10.20 0.91
C GLU A 519 -12.69 9.21 1.92
N LYS A 520 -13.75 9.63 2.61
CA LYS A 520 -14.47 8.77 3.57
C LYS A 520 -15.24 7.64 2.90
N GLU A 521 -15.88 7.88 1.75
CA GLU A 521 -16.59 6.84 1.00
C GLU A 521 -15.59 5.80 0.48
N TRP A 522 -14.45 6.26 -0.03
CA TRP A 522 -13.37 5.39 -0.51
C TRP A 522 -12.84 4.50 0.62
N GLU A 523 -12.51 5.08 1.79
CA GLU A 523 -11.98 4.28 2.90
C GLU A 523 -13.02 3.31 3.48
N TYR A 524 -14.29 3.73 3.53
CA TYR A 524 -15.40 2.86 3.95
C TYR A 524 -15.46 1.58 3.11
N VAL A 525 -15.46 1.74 1.78
CA VAL A 525 -15.54 0.59 0.88
C VAL A 525 -14.24 -0.20 0.81
N ALA A 526 -13.08 0.46 0.94
CA ALA A 526 -11.78 -0.20 0.94
C ALA A 526 -11.59 -1.09 2.18
N ARG A 527 -12.11 -0.67 3.34
CA ARG A 527 -12.08 -1.44 4.58
C ARG A 527 -13.02 -2.62 4.56
N ALA A 528 -14.21 -2.48 3.96
CA ALA A 528 -15.22 -3.54 3.92
C ALA A 528 -15.49 -4.16 5.31
N GLY A 529 -15.56 -3.30 6.34
CA GLY A 529 -15.75 -3.70 7.74
C GLY A 529 -14.47 -4.08 8.52
N SER A 530 -13.32 -4.18 7.86
CA SER A 530 -12.04 -4.48 8.51
C SER A 530 -11.50 -3.30 9.33
N VAL A 531 -10.96 -3.63 10.50
CA VAL A 531 -10.22 -2.69 11.37
C VAL A 531 -8.70 -2.85 11.25
N ASP A 532 -8.21 -3.75 10.38
CA ASP A 532 -6.78 -4.01 10.18
C ASP A 532 -6.15 -3.09 9.13
N ASN A 533 -4.83 -3.25 8.93
CA ASN A 533 -4.04 -2.50 7.95
C ASN A 533 -4.54 -2.73 6.51
N TYR A 534 -4.91 -3.96 6.21
CA TYR A 534 -5.49 -4.40 4.94
C TYR A 534 -6.86 -5.01 5.22
N TRP A 535 -7.74 -5.02 4.21
CA TRP A 535 -9.09 -5.56 4.40
C TRP A 535 -9.10 -7.06 4.71
N TRP A 536 -8.04 -7.79 4.36
CA TRP A 536 -7.86 -9.22 4.67
C TRP A 536 -7.04 -9.50 5.92
N GLY A 537 -6.54 -8.48 6.64
CA GLY A 537 -5.77 -8.67 7.87
C GLY A 537 -4.61 -7.68 8.05
N SER A 538 -3.73 -7.99 9.00
CA SER A 538 -2.64 -7.11 9.42
C SER A 538 -1.39 -7.18 8.53
N ASP A 539 -1.13 -8.34 7.91
CA ASP A 539 0.01 -8.59 7.01
C ASP A 539 -0.42 -8.53 5.53
N ILE A 540 0.44 -7.93 4.70
CA ILE A 540 0.26 -7.85 3.25
C ILE A 540 0.36 -9.26 2.61
N GLY A 541 1.17 -10.15 3.19
CA GLY A 541 1.46 -11.46 2.63
C GLY A 541 2.29 -11.38 1.33
N ASN A 542 2.12 -12.38 0.45
CA ASN A 542 2.79 -12.47 -0.85
C ASN A 542 1.75 -12.65 -1.95
N GLY A 543 1.85 -11.87 -3.04
CA GLY A 543 1.00 -11.96 -4.22
C GLY A 543 -0.48 -11.60 -4.01
N ARG A 544 -0.84 -10.91 -2.91
CA ARG A 544 -2.23 -10.54 -2.59
C ARG A 544 -2.69 -9.20 -3.15
N ALA A 545 -1.75 -8.38 -3.60
CA ALA A 545 -1.98 -7.06 -4.19
C ALA A 545 -0.79 -6.69 -5.07
N ASN A 546 -0.99 -5.73 -5.98
CA ASN A 546 0.09 -5.16 -6.77
C ASN A 546 0.69 -3.92 -6.10
N CYS A 547 1.72 -4.11 -5.30
CA CYS A 547 2.53 -3.04 -4.70
C CYS A 547 4.01 -3.40 -4.76
N ALA A 548 4.90 -2.45 -4.50
CA ALA A 548 6.32 -2.72 -4.43
C ALA A 548 6.58 -3.77 -3.34
N TYR A 549 7.42 -4.76 -3.63
CA TYR A 549 7.75 -5.84 -2.69
C TYR A 549 6.56 -6.67 -2.19
N CYS A 550 5.41 -6.62 -2.87
CA CYS A 550 4.26 -7.46 -2.57
C CYS A 550 4.33 -8.83 -3.24
N GLY A 551 5.30 -9.05 -4.13
CA GLY A 551 5.64 -10.33 -4.74
C GLY A 551 4.66 -10.82 -5.80
N SER A 552 3.85 -9.91 -6.36
CA SER A 552 3.15 -10.17 -7.62
C SER A 552 4.14 -10.02 -8.79
N LYS A 553 3.81 -10.59 -9.95
CA LYS A 553 4.64 -10.42 -11.16
C LYS A 553 4.74 -8.98 -11.68
N TRP A 554 3.85 -8.10 -11.21
CA TRP A 554 3.82 -6.69 -11.60
C TRP A 554 4.48 -5.78 -10.55
N SER A 555 4.80 -6.30 -9.37
CA SER A 555 5.41 -5.56 -8.27
C SER A 555 6.72 -4.91 -8.71
N ASN A 556 6.85 -3.60 -8.53
CA ASN A 556 7.98 -2.78 -9.02
C ASN A 556 8.16 -2.73 -10.55
N VAL A 557 7.24 -3.27 -11.34
CA VAL A 557 7.35 -3.34 -12.81
C VAL A 557 6.30 -2.47 -13.50
N SER A 558 5.02 -2.69 -13.21
CA SER A 558 3.90 -2.02 -13.90
C SER A 558 2.58 -2.19 -13.15
N THR A 559 1.50 -1.60 -13.66
CA THR A 559 0.15 -1.96 -13.25
C THR A 559 -0.18 -3.41 -13.62
N SER A 560 -1.13 -4.03 -12.91
CA SER A 560 -1.74 -5.30 -13.29
C SER A 560 -3.10 -5.06 -13.95
N PRO A 561 -3.63 -5.99 -14.77
CA PRO A 561 -5.03 -5.98 -15.15
C PRO A 561 -5.92 -5.87 -13.92
N ILE A 562 -7.06 -5.20 -14.04
CA ILE A 562 -8.07 -5.17 -12.98
C ILE A 562 -8.49 -6.60 -12.59
N LYS A 563 -8.97 -6.78 -11.36
CA LYS A 563 -9.46 -8.08 -10.87
C LYS A 563 -8.41 -9.21 -10.89
N SER A 564 -7.12 -8.86 -10.92
CA SER A 564 -6.02 -9.83 -10.81
C SER A 564 -5.89 -10.44 -9.41
N PHE A 565 -6.49 -9.80 -8.40
CA PHE A 565 -6.46 -10.23 -7.00
C PHE A 565 -7.87 -10.45 -6.47
N ARG A 566 -8.00 -11.02 -5.26
CA ARG A 566 -9.31 -11.26 -4.65
C ARG A 566 -10.04 -9.95 -4.34
N PRO A 567 -11.37 -9.89 -4.50
CA PRO A 567 -12.14 -8.76 -4.03
C PRO A 567 -12.26 -8.77 -2.50
N ASN A 568 -12.52 -7.61 -1.92
CA ASN A 568 -12.88 -7.50 -0.51
C ASN A 568 -14.32 -7.99 -0.24
N ARG A 569 -14.77 -7.95 1.02
CA ARG A 569 -16.10 -8.46 1.43
C ARG A 569 -17.29 -7.74 0.78
N LEU A 570 -17.08 -6.59 0.15
CA LEU A 570 -18.12 -5.86 -0.59
C LEU A 570 -18.08 -6.15 -2.09
N GLY A 571 -17.08 -6.89 -2.58
CA GLY A 571 -16.89 -7.13 -4.01
C GLY A 571 -15.96 -6.12 -4.71
N LEU A 572 -15.24 -5.26 -3.97
CA LEU A 572 -14.28 -4.33 -4.58
C LEU A 572 -12.92 -4.99 -4.79
N TYR A 573 -12.37 -4.79 -5.97
CA TYR A 573 -11.03 -5.20 -6.38
C TYR A 573 -10.05 -4.04 -6.24
N ASP A 574 -8.78 -4.41 -6.06
CA ASP A 574 -7.63 -3.52 -6.21
C ASP A 574 -7.67 -2.26 -5.32
N THR A 575 -8.37 -2.28 -4.18
CA THR A 575 -8.39 -1.17 -3.21
C THR A 575 -7.08 -1.07 -2.40
N VAL A 576 -6.17 -2.03 -2.57
CA VAL A 576 -4.82 -2.06 -2.00
C VAL A 576 -3.86 -2.26 -3.17
N GLY A 577 -3.06 -1.25 -3.47
CA GLY A 577 -2.10 -1.25 -4.58
C GLY A 577 -2.74 -1.01 -5.95
N ASN A 578 -2.08 -1.57 -6.97
CA ASN A 578 -2.22 -1.29 -8.40
C ASN A 578 -1.96 0.17 -8.75
N VAL A 579 -2.90 1.08 -8.48
CA VAL A 579 -2.74 2.52 -8.71
C VAL A 579 -3.35 3.31 -7.56
N TRP A 580 -2.75 4.47 -7.27
CA TRP A 580 -3.38 5.46 -6.39
C TRP A 580 -4.67 5.95 -7.02
N GLU A 581 -5.71 6.15 -6.22
CA GLU A 581 -7.02 6.51 -6.74
C GLU A 581 -7.48 7.86 -6.25
N LEU A 582 -7.76 8.76 -7.19
CA LEU A 582 -8.24 10.11 -6.91
C LEU A 582 -9.59 10.09 -6.19
N THR A 583 -9.73 10.97 -5.20
CA THR A 583 -10.97 11.19 -4.44
C THR A 583 -11.46 12.62 -4.58
N ASN A 584 -12.74 12.83 -4.30
CA ASN A 584 -13.38 14.14 -4.29
C ASN A 584 -13.17 14.85 -2.94
N GLY A 585 -12.87 16.15 -2.98
CA GLY A 585 -12.69 16.97 -1.78
C GLY A 585 -12.10 18.35 -2.08
N GLU A 586 -11.94 19.19 -1.05
CA GLU A 586 -11.31 20.51 -1.19
C GLU A 586 -9.82 20.42 -1.54
N LYS A 587 -9.17 19.32 -1.13
CA LYS A 587 -7.82 18.93 -1.51
C LYS A 587 -7.91 17.74 -2.46
N VAL A 588 -7.02 17.67 -3.44
CA VAL A 588 -6.87 16.47 -4.27
C VAL A 588 -6.14 15.43 -3.41
N VAL A 589 -6.84 14.35 -3.09
CA VAL A 589 -6.29 13.24 -2.30
C VAL A 589 -6.41 11.97 -3.12
N ALA A 590 -5.35 11.17 -3.12
CA ALA A 590 -5.37 9.83 -3.66
C ALA A 590 -5.21 8.78 -2.55
N ARG A 591 -5.82 7.61 -2.75
CA ARG A 591 -5.89 6.51 -1.77
C ARG A 591 -5.42 5.18 -2.38
N GLY A 592 -5.08 4.21 -1.53
CA GLY A 592 -4.86 2.80 -1.93
C GLY A 592 -3.42 2.35 -2.18
N GLY A 593 -2.48 3.25 -2.47
CA GLY A 593 -1.12 2.84 -2.86
C GLY A 593 -1.03 2.43 -4.33
N SER A 594 0.15 2.04 -4.80
CA SER A 594 0.35 1.61 -6.19
C SER A 594 1.48 0.59 -6.34
N TRP A 595 1.62 0.06 -7.55
CA TRP A 595 2.57 -1.01 -7.94
C TRP A 595 4.05 -0.74 -7.60
N ASN A 596 4.44 0.53 -7.42
CA ASN A 596 5.78 1.01 -7.09
C ASN A 596 5.91 1.63 -5.69
N PHE A 597 4.91 1.47 -4.83
CA PHE A 597 4.96 1.91 -3.44
C PHE A 597 5.03 0.71 -2.49
N ALA A 598 5.86 0.84 -1.45
CA ALA A 598 6.08 -0.21 -0.46
C ALA A 598 4.78 -0.62 0.24
N PRO A 599 4.66 -1.85 0.76
CA PRO A 599 3.40 -2.39 1.27
C PRO A 599 2.76 -1.51 2.36
N LYS A 600 3.58 -0.91 3.23
CA LYS A 600 3.12 0.01 4.28
C LYS A 600 2.41 1.26 3.76
N LEU A 601 2.66 1.65 2.51
CA LEU A 601 2.01 2.77 1.83
C LEU A 601 0.82 2.34 0.95
N ALA A 602 0.44 1.06 1.00
CA ALA A 602 -0.77 0.52 0.38
C ALA A 602 -1.88 0.17 1.40
N ARG A 603 -1.68 0.44 2.70
CA ARG A 603 -2.70 0.19 3.73
C ARG A 603 -3.97 1.00 3.45
N THR A 604 -5.11 0.50 3.91
CA THR A 604 -6.43 1.11 3.67
C THR A 604 -6.55 2.56 4.17
N SER A 605 -5.82 2.92 5.23
CA SER A 605 -5.79 4.26 5.83
C SER A 605 -4.86 5.26 5.12
N VAL A 606 -4.00 4.81 4.20
CA VAL A 606 -2.98 5.68 3.61
C VAL A 606 -3.62 6.68 2.66
N ARG A 607 -3.21 7.95 2.80
CA ARG A 607 -3.73 9.08 2.04
C ARG A 607 -2.62 9.98 1.51
N LEU A 608 -2.54 10.11 0.21
CA LEU A 608 -1.57 10.93 -0.52
C LEU A 608 -2.24 12.24 -0.95
N GLU A 609 -1.84 13.38 -0.36
CA GLU A 609 -2.29 14.70 -0.84
C GLU A 609 -1.49 15.09 -2.09
N LEU A 610 -2.17 15.52 -3.14
CA LEU A 610 -1.62 15.85 -4.45
C LEU A 610 -1.92 17.31 -4.81
N ALA A 611 -1.07 17.90 -5.64
CA ALA A 611 -1.37 19.19 -6.25
C ALA A 611 -2.48 19.01 -7.30
N PRO A 612 -3.39 19.99 -7.47
CA PRO A 612 -4.33 19.98 -8.60
C PRO A 612 -3.58 19.84 -9.93
N GLY A 613 -4.12 19.05 -10.85
CA GLY A 613 -3.49 18.74 -12.14
C GLY A 613 -2.36 17.69 -12.06
N PHE A 614 -1.96 17.24 -10.86
CA PHE A 614 -0.94 16.20 -10.73
C PHE A 614 -1.41 14.90 -11.37
N ARG A 615 -0.56 14.33 -12.22
CA ARG A 615 -0.81 13.10 -12.97
C ARG A 615 0.48 12.30 -13.08
N SER A 616 0.39 11.01 -12.79
CA SER A 616 1.54 10.11 -12.84
C SER A 616 1.15 8.74 -13.37
N ASN A 617 2.15 7.94 -13.75
CA ASN A 617 1.96 6.57 -14.24
C ASN A 617 1.62 5.57 -13.12
N TYR A 618 1.29 6.08 -11.94
CA TYR A 618 0.85 5.32 -10.77
C TYR A 618 -0.40 5.93 -10.12
N VAL A 619 -1.03 6.93 -10.74
CA VAL A 619 -2.29 7.57 -10.30
C VAL A 619 -3.36 7.33 -11.37
N GLY A 620 -4.48 6.75 -10.94
CA GLY A 620 -5.72 6.56 -11.68
C GLY A 620 -6.92 6.95 -10.82
N PHE A 621 -8.09 6.37 -11.09
CA PHE A 621 -9.30 6.63 -10.30
C PHE A 621 -10.35 5.53 -10.48
N ARG A 622 -11.32 5.52 -9.56
CA ARG A 622 -12.57 4.76 -9.70
C ARG A 622 -13.76 5.72 -9.56
N VAL A 623 -14.92 5.31 -10.06
CA VAL A 623 -16.12 6.17 -10.09
C VAL A 623 -17.16 5.74 -9.07
N LEU A 624 -17.88 6.70 -8.53
CA LEU A 624 -19.05 6.52 -7.69
C LEU A 624 -20.27 7.10 -8.41
N ARG A 625 -21.37 6.37 -8.40
CA ARG A 625 -22.68 6.80 -8.89
C ARG A 625 -23.62 7.04 -7.71
N GLU A 626 -24.26 8.19 -7.67
CA GLU A 626 -25.29 8.47 -6.67
C GLU A 626 -26.56 7.64 -6.93
N ASN A 627 -27.30 7.34 -5.86
CA ASN A 627 -28.58 6.65 -5.93
C ASN A 627 -29.58 7.39 -6.82
#